data_AF-A0A167PBY1-F1
#
_entry.id   AF-A0A167PBY1-F1
#
_cell.length_a   1.000
_cell.length_b   1.000
_cell.length_c   1.000
_cell.angle_alpha   90.00
_cell.angle_beta   90.00
_cell.angle_gamma   90.00
#
_symmetry.space_group_name_H-M   'P 1'
#
loop_
_entity.id
_entity.type
_entity.pdbx_description
1 polymer ?
#
loop_
_entity_poly.entity_id
_entity_poly.type
_entity_poly.pdbx_seq_one_letter_code
_entity_poly.pdbx_strand_id
1 'polypeptide(L)'
;MGSIEKVVNDLPMIIHADIYDEDSEINYGNFISCIANKAAIKLSRQDFEEFAEELNNFSTKAEKAMSDVEEMVKNGPPQPSGKLVAYIEALQSVIEECEEAHNIRAEF
;
A
#
# COMPACT_ATOMS: atom_id res chain seq x y z
N MET A 1 -11.97 4.17 13.68
CA MET A 1 -11.28 3.82 12.42
C MET A 1 -9.99 3.13 12.80
N GLY A 2 -9.92 1.81 12.58
CA GLY A 2 -8.80 0.98 13.01
C GLY A 2 -7.58 1.15 12.11
N SER A 3 -6.39 0.74 12.58
CA SER A 3 -5.15 0.76 11.78
C SER A 3 -5.27 -0.02 10.47
N ILE A 4 -6.09 -1.10 10.44
CA ILE A 4 -6.35 -1.88 9.22
C ILE A 4 -7.04 -1.04 8.14
N GLU A 5 -8.07 -0.26 8.49
CA GLU A 5 -8.80 0.58 7.53
C GLU A 5 -7.90 1.65 6.91
N LYS A 6 -6.99 2.23 7.72
CA LYS A 6 -5.97 3.15 7.21
C LYS A 6 -5.04 2.46 6.21
N VAL A 7 -4.53 1.28 6.56
CA VAL A 7 -3.67 0.51 5.65
C VAL A 7 -4.41 0.19 4.36
N VAL A 8 -5.67 -0.27 4.41
CA VAL A 8 -6.47 -0.56 3.21
C VAL A 8 -6.61 0.67 2.30
N ASN A 9 -6.82 1.86 2.87
CA ASN A 9 -6.99 3.09 2.09
C ASN A 9 -5.67 3.59 1.50
N ASP A 10 -4.56 3.44 2.23
CA ASP A 10 -3.29 4.05 1.85
C ASP A 10 -2.39 3.09 1.02
N LEU A 11 -2.58 1.77 1.11
CA LEU A 11 -1.76 0.77 0.41
C LEU A 11 -1.83 0.85 -1.13
N PRO A 12 -2.95 1.22 -1.76
CA PRO A 12 -3.01 1.42 -3.21
C PRO A 12 -2.09 2.53 -3.75
N MET A 13 -1.55 3.40 -2.88
CA MET A 13 -0.58 4.42 -3.28
C MET A 13 0.82 3.84 -3.53
N ILE A 14 1.08 2.61 -3.08
CA ILE A 14 2.42 2.00 -3.14
C ILE A 14 2.44 0.65 -3.84
N ILE A 15 1.39 -0.15 -3.69
CA ILE A 15 1.23 -1.40 -4.43
C ILE A 15 0.23 -1.13 -5.54
N HIS A 16 0.58 -1.45 -6.78
CA HIS A 16 -0.28 -1.24 -7.94
C HIS A 16 -0.53 -2.57 -8.65
N ALA A 17 -1.68 -2.71 -9.30
CA ALA A 17 -1.97 -3.83 -10.17
C ALA A 17 -2.65 -3.32 -11.44
N ASP A 18 -2.55 -4.09 -12.51
CA ASP A 18 -3.30 -3.78 -13.71
C ASP A 18 -4.78 -4.08 -13.53
N ILE A 19 -5.62 -3.04 -13.69
CA ILE A 19 -7.09 -3.13 -13.56
C ILE A 19 -7.69 -2.83 -14.94
N TYR A 20 -8.48 -3.77 -15.46
CA TYR A 20 -8.99 -3.74 -16.83
C TYR A 20 -10.52 -3.81 -16.92
N ASP A 21 -11.18 -4.33 -15.88
CA ASP A 21 -12.62 -4.52 -15.77
C ASP A 21 -13.10 -4.50 -14.29
N GLU A 22 -14.42 -4.54 -14.09
CA GLU A 22 -15.05 -4.49 -12.76
C GLU A 22 -14.63 -5.66 -11.87
N ASP A 23 -14.46 -6.87 -12.44
CA ASP A 23 -14.02 -8.05 -11.68
C ASP A 23 -12.59 -7.87 -11.18
N SER A 24 -11.69 -7.31 -11.99
CA SER A 24 -10.32 -6.99 -11.62
C SER A 24 -10.24 -5.89 -10.56
N GLU A 25 -11.15 -4.90 -10.59
CA GLU A 25 -11.24 -3.86 -9.56
C GLU A 25 -11.67 -4.44 -8.21
N ILE A 26 -12.69 -5.32 -8.22
CA ILE A 26 -13.15 -6.04 -7.01
C ILE A 26 -12.02 -6.92 -6.46
N ASN A 27 -11.34 -7.68 -7.32
CA ASN A 27 -10.23 -8.54 -6.92
C ASN A 27 -9.07 -7.74 -6.35
N TYR A 28 -8.77 -6.56 -6.91
CA TYR A 28 -7.76 -5.66 -6.38
C TYR A 28 -8.13 -5.12 -4.99
N GLY A 29 -9.37 -4.69 -4.78
CA GLY A 29 -9.84 -4.28 -3.45
C GLY A 29 -9.78 -5.41 -2.41
N ASN A 30 -10.09 -6.63 -2.82
CA ASN A 30 -9.96 -7.83 -1.98
C ASN A 30 -8.49 -8.16 -1.68
N PHE A 31 -7.60 -8.03 -2.67
CA PHE A 31 -6.16 -8.19 -2.53
C PHE A 31 -5.56 -7.21 -1.53
N ILE A 32 -5.89 -5.93 -1.63
CA ILE A 32 -5.44 -4.89 -0.67
C ILE A 32 -5.94 -5.20 0.74
N SER A 33 -7.20 -5.62 0.86
CA SER A 33 -7.78 -6.03 2.14
C SER A 33 -7.10 -7.27 2.72
N CYS A 34 -6.75 -8.25 1.88
CA CYS A 34 -6.02 -9.44 2.27
C CYS A 34 -4.66 -9.09 2.89
N ILE A 35 -3.88 -8.21 2.24
CA ILE A 35 -2.58 -7.77 2.72
C ILE A 35 -2.71 -7.07 4.06
N ALA A 36 -3.62 -6.11 4.19
CA ALA A 36 -3.80 -5.34 5.43
C ALA A 36 -4.15 -6.24 6.63
N ASN A 37 -5.05 -7.21 6.44
CA ASN A 37 -5.43 -8.14 7.50
C ASN A 37 -4.29 -9.10 7.87
N LYS A 38 -3.57 -9.64 6.88
CA LYS A 38 -2.43 -10.53 7.14
C LYS A 38 -1.24 -9.80 7.74
N ALA A 39 -0.98 -8.55 7.34
CA ALA A 39 0.03 -7.70 7.95
C ALA A 39 -0.27 -7.46 9.44
N ALA A 40 -1.53 -7.22 9.81
CA ALA A 40 -1.94 -7.06 11.21
C ALA A 40 -1.72 -8.32 12.07
N ILE A 41 -1.67 -9.50 11.45
CA ILE A 41 -1.40 -10.78 12.13
C ILE A 41 0.11 -11.07 12.17
N LYS A 42 0.82 -10.78 11.07
CA LYS A 42 2.25 -11.09 10.90
C LYS A 42 3.15 -10.13 11.67
N LEU A 43 2.81 -8.84 11.68
CA LEU A 43 3.58 -7.81 12.37
C LEU A 43 3.19 -7.75 13.85
N SER A 44 4.11 -7.29 14.70
CA SER A 44 3.74 -6.91 16.06
C SER A 44 2.75 -5.74 16.01
N ARG A 45 1.95 -5.56 17.07
CA ARG A 45 1.01 -4.43 17.12
C ARG A 45 1.70 -3.09 16.89
N GLN A 46 2.88 -2.90 17.50
CA GLN A 46 3.66 -1.67 17.37
C GLN A 46 4.17 -1.49 15.94
N ASP A 47 4.72 -2.55 15.34
CA ASP A 47 5.20 -2.50 13.95
C ASP A 47 4.06 -2.26 12.95
N PHE A 48 2.87 -2.81 13.21
CA PHE A 48 1.70 -2.58 12.36
C PHE A 48 1.20 -1.14 12.47
N GLU A 49 1.17 -0.56 13.67
CA GLU A 49 0.82 0.84 13.89
C GLU A 49 1.83 1.77 13.19
N GLU A 50 3.11 1.46 13.28
CA GLU A 50 4.18 2.23 12.62
C GLU A 50 4.16 2.07 11.09
N PHE A 51 3.92 0.87 10.59
CA PHE A 51 3.70 0.63 9.16
C PHE A 51 2.54 1.47 8.63
N ALA A 52 1.40 1.50 9.34
CA ALA A 52 0.25 2.31 8.96
C ALA A 52 0.57 3.82 8.95
N GLU A 53 1.41 4.30 9.87
CA GLU A 53 1.83 5.70 9.91
C GLU A 53 2.79 6.05 8.77
N GLU A 54 3.79 5.21 8.50
CA GLU A 54 4.72 5.38 7.38
C GLU A 54 3.99 5.41 6.03
N LEU A 55 3.02 4.52 5.85
CA LEU A 55 2.19 4.46 4.66
C LEU A 55 1.32 5.71 4.51
N ASN A 56 0.65 6.16 5.58
CA ASN A 56 -0.15 7.38 5.58
C ASN A 56 0.68 8.64 5.27
N ASN A 57 1.88 8.71 5.84
CA ASN A 57 2.83 9.80 5.59
C ASN A 57 3.26 9.84 4.12
N PHE A 58 3.45 8.68 3.49
CA PHE A 58 3.76 8.60 2.07
C PHE A 58 2.55 9.00 1.21
N SER A 59 1.37 8.42 1.46
CA SER A 59 0.14 8.71 0.73
C SER A 59 -0.22 10.19 0.76
N THR A 60 -0.11 10.83 1.93
CA THR A 60 -0.36 12.28 2.06
C THR A 60 0.62 13.12 1.20
N LYS A 61 1.90 12.71 1.12
CA LYS A 61 2.89 13.38 0.26
C LYS A 61 2.59 13.13 -1.23
N ALA A 62 2.21 11.90 -1.58
CA ALA A 62 1.82 11.52 -2.95
C ALA A 62 0.62 12.32 -3.42
N GLU A 63 -0.45 12.39 -2.63
CA GLU A 63 -1.65 13.18 -2.93
C GLU A 63 -1.32 14.66 -3.09
N LYS A 64 -0.51 15.22 -2.19
CA LYS A 64 -0.08 16.62 -2.29
C LYS A 64 0.69 16.87 -3.60
N ALA A 65 1.63 16.00 -3.94
CA ALA A 65 2.42 16.11 -5.17
C ALA A 65 1.54 15.99 -6.43
N MET A 66 0.53 15.11 -6.42
CA MET A 66 -0.45 15.01 -7.51
C MET A 66 -1.29 16.28 -7.65
N SER A 67 -1.58 16.97 -6.54
CA SER A 67 -2.34 18.23 -6.54
C SER A 67 -1.50 19.47 -6.91
N ASP A 68 -0.18 19.42 -6.66
CA ASP A 68 0.77 20.53 -6.91
C ASP A 68 1.86 20.10 -7.90
N VAL A 69 1.52 20.19 -9.19
CA VAL A 69 2.41 19.84 -10.30
C VAL A 69 3.69 20.70 -10.30
N GLU A 70 3.63 21.96 -9.85
CA GLU A 70 4.84 22.80 -9.79
C GLU A 70 5.82 22.30 -8.71
N GLU A 71 5.31 21.89 -7.55
CA GLU A 71 6.11 21.28 -6.50
C GLU A 71 6.70 19.95 -6.98
N MET A 72 5.91 19.13 -7.69
CA MET A 72 6.36 17.85 -8.26
C MET A 72 7.46 18.02 -9.33
N VAL A 73 7.38 19.05 -10.19
CA VAL A 73 8.44 19.34 -11.18
C VAL A 73 9.74 19.79 -10.51
N LYS A 74 9.66 20.51 -9.39
CA LYS A 74 10.84 21.01 -8.67
C LYS A 74 11.51 19.95 -7.82
N ASN A 75 10.71 19.14 -7.11
CA ASN A 75 11.20 18.21 -6.09
C ASN A 75 11.22 16.75 -6.55
N GLY A 76 10.63 16.46 -7.71
CA GLY A 76 10.42 15.10 -8.19
C GLY A 76 9.23 14.40 -7.51
N PRO A 77 8.90 13.18 -7.95
CA PRO A 77 7.87 12.38 -7.29
C PRO A 77 8.32 12.01 -5.87
N PRO A 78 7.39 12.02 -4.89
CA PRO A 78 7.71 11.59 -3.53
C PRO A 78 8.21 10.15 -3.55
N GLN A 79 9.24 9.89 -2.73
CA GLN A 79 9.81 8.57 -2.58
C GLN A 79 9.33 7.95 -1.25
N PRO A 80 9.03 6.64 -1.21
CA PRO A 80 8.74 5.96 0.04
C PRO A 80 9.95 6.03 0.97
N SER A 81 9.71 6.05 2.28
CA SER A 81 10.80 6.00 3.25
C SER A 81 11.48 4.62 3.20
N GLY A 82 12.76 4.54 3.55
CA GLY A 82 13.45 3.23 3.64
C GLY A 82 12.79 2.28 4.65
N LYS A 83 12.09 2.83 5.65
CA LYS A 83 11.32 2.05 6.61
C LYS A 83 10.05 1.47 5.99
N LEU A 84 9.33 2.26 5.22
CA LEU A 84 8.16 1.79 4.46
C LEU A 84 8.56 0.69 3.48
N VAL A 85 9.64 0.88 2.74
CA VAL A 85 10.21 -0.14 1.82
C VAL A 85 10.52 -1.43 2.59
N ALA A 86 11.20 -1.35 3.75
CA ALA A 86 11.52 -2.53 4.54
C ALA A 86 10.27 -3.28 5.05
N TYR A 87 9.19 -2.58 5.38
CA TYR A 87 7.93 -3.24 5.73
C TYR A 87 7.29 -3.95 4.53
N ILE A 88 7.29 -3.32 3.35
CA ILE A 88 6.77 -3.96 2.13
C ILE A 88 7.60 -5.22 1.80
N GLU A 89 8.93 -5.14 1.85
CA GLU A 89 9.81 -6.30 1.65
C GLU A 89 9.56 -7.41 2.69
N ALA A 90 9.37 -7.06 3.97
CA ALA A 90 9.02 -8.04 5.01
C ALA A 90 7.65 -8.70 4.79
N LEU A 91 6.75 -8.01 4.09
CA LEU A 91 5.42 -8.46 3.71
C LEU A 91 5.39 -9.13 2.32
N GLN A 92 6.51 -9.27 1.61
CA GLN A 92 6.58 -9.88 0.27
C GLN A 92 5.85 -11.23 0.20
N SER A 93 6.11 -12.13 1.15
CA SER A 93 5.43 -13.44 1.19
C SER A 93 3.91 -13.35 1.41
N VAL A 94 3.45 -12.29 2.07
CA VAL A 94 2.01 -12.02 2.29
C VAL A 94 1.40 -11.46 1.01
N ILE A 95 2.13 -10.58 0.31
CA ILE A 95 1.72 -10.02 -0.97
C ILE A 95 1.54 -11.16 -1.99
N GLU A 96 2.55 -12.00 -2.16
CA GLU A 96 2.51 -13.16 -3.08
C GLU A 96 1.35 -14.13 -2.76
N GLU A 97 1.10 -14.39 -1.47
CA GLU A 97 -0.04 -15.22 -1.06
C GLU A 97 -1.39 -14.59 -1.44
N CYS A 98 -1.53 -13.27 -1.25
CA CYS A 98 -2.75 -12.55 -1.61
C CYS A 98 -2.91 -12.39 -3.14
N GLU A 99 -1.82 -12.26 -3.89
CA GLU A 99 -1.82 -12.26 -5.35
C GLU A 99 -2.40 -13.56 -5.90
N GLU A 100 -1.89 -14.70 -5.43
CA GLU A 100 -2.38 -16.03 -5.81
C GLU A 100 -3.86 -16.20 -5.43
N ALA A 101 -4.26 -15.76 -4.23
CA ALA A 101 -5.63 -15.92 -3.73
C ALA A 101 -6.66 -15.10 -4.53
N HIS A 102 -6.25 -13.95 -5.09
CA HIS A 102 -7.15 -13.02 -5.78
C HIS A 102 -6.91 -12.94 -7.28
N ASN A 103 -6.00 -13.76 -7.83
CA ASN A 103 -5.63 -13.76 -9.24
C ASN A 103 -5.24 -12.34 -9.72
N ILE A 104 -4.47 -11.64 -8.88
CA ILE A 104 -3.90 -10.32 -9.14
C ILE A 104 -2.40 -10.47 -9.32
N ARG A 105 -1.81 -9.66 -10.20
CA ARG A 105 -0.37 -9.45 -10.27
C ARG A 105 -0.11 -8.00 -9.92
N ALA A 106 0.64 -7.78 -8.85
CA ALA A 106 0.95 -6.48 -8.32
C ALA A 106 2.44 -6.14 -8.52
N GLU A 107 2.72 -4.84 -8.50
CA GLU A 107 4.06 -4.26 -8.59
C GLU A 107 4.26 -3.26 -7.45
N PHE A 108 5.52 -3.16 -7.01
CA PHE A 108 6.02 -2.24 -5.99
C PHE A 108 7.27 -1.53 -6.49
#